data_AF-A0A4R6MQF4-F1
#
_entry.id   AF-A0A4R6MQF4-F1
#
_cell.length_a   1.000
_cell.length_b   1.000
_cell.length_c   1.000
_cell.angle_alpha   90.00
_cell.angle_beta   90.00
_cell.angle_gamma   90.00
#
_symmetry.space_group_name_H-M   'P 1'
#
loop_
_entity.id
_entity.type
_entity.pdbx_description
1 polymer ?
#
loop_
_entity_poly.entity_id
_entity_poly.type
_entity_poly.pdbx_seq_one_letter_code
_entity_poly.pdbx_strand_id
1 'polypeptide(L)'
;MNIIELFENAGIYKENARDFSPEDIEKARKQFEIERSGIYGIEADLGDNLILAMNNYAGQLLFISNNRILYNFFSKKNYSRNRFNSDYTVSSSKADVQAFIDKFLSKDLDLNLDELLAQNRFDNIDDLLAVKEYLPENSLENLSKKLSEKLDYAIATINGNLQLNDLSRTVEFLKYRSFYVLVSHFRSGEKDEKIKAVYNKVYNLHSNSAVRHELINPMISSLVNYNAVNYELNNLFRKNKDALDAATESVSDSGGSSGISGWSIFAIIVIILRVIMALARS
;
A
#
# COMPACT_ATOMS: atom_id res chain seq x y z
N MET A 1 -0.03 17.97 11.46
CA MET A 1 -1.45 18.32 11.33
C MET A 1 -1.58 19.04 10.01
N ASN A 2 -2.47 18.61 9.13
CA ASN A 2 -2.72 19.26 7.83
C ASN A 2 -4.01 20.09 7.82
N ILE A 3 -4.28 20.77 6.70
CA ILE A 3 -5.44 21.69 6.59
C ILE A 3 -6.79 20.96 6.72
N ILE A 4 -6.88 19.67 6.37
CA ILE A 4 -8.11 18.87 6.50
C ILE A 4 -8.33 18.46 7.96
N GLU A 5 -7.28 18.11 8.70
CA GLU A 5 -7.35 17.87 10.15
C GLU A 5 -7.81 19.12 10.90
N LEU A 6 -7.23 20.28 10.57
CA LEU A 6 -7.63 21.56 11.17
C LEU A 6 -9.09 21.92 10.83
N PHE A 7 -9.49 21.70 9.59
CA PHE A 7 -10.86 21.92 9.12
C PHE A 7 -11.88 21.03 9.85
N GLU A 8 -11.55 19.75 10.05
CA GLU A 8 -12.35 18.82 10.87
C GLU A 8 -12.43 19.29 12.33
N ASN A 9 -11.30 19.66 12.95
CA ASN A 9 -11.27 20.10 14.34
C ASN A 9 -12.05 21.41 14.55
N ALA A 10 -12.11 22.29 13.55
CA ALA A 10 -12.90 23.52 13.59
C ALA A 10 -14.42 23.26 13.57
N GLY A 11 -14.85 22.01 13.34
CA GLY A 11 -16.25 21.63 13.31
C GLY A 11 -17.03 22.27 12.16
N ILE A 12 -16.34 22.62 11.07
CA ILE A 12 -16.94 23.23 9.88
C ILE A 12 -17.49 22.08 9.01
N TYR A 13 -18.58 21.47 9.49
CA TYR A 13 -19.24 20.39 8.79
C TYR A 13 -20.55 20.89 8.17
N LYS A 14 -20.64 20.87 6.83
CA LYS A 14 -21.86 21.26 6.10
C LYS A 14 -22.06 20.30 4.93
N GLU A 15 -23.02 19.39 5.08
CA GLU A 15 -23.38 18.35 4.10
C GLU A 15 -23.76 18.88 2.69
N ASN A 16 -23.93 20.21 2.52
CA ASN A 16 -24.35 20.83 1.28
C ASN A 16 -23.79 22.26 1.07
N ALA A 17 -22.64 22.59 1.69
CA ALA A 17 -22.04 23.90 1.45
C ALA A 17 -21.56 24.03 0.00
N ARG A 18 -21.84 25.19 -0.61
CA ARG A 18 -21.25 25.60 -1.90
C ARG A 18 -20.09 26.56 -1.72
N ASP A 19 -20.01 27.19 -0.55
CA ASP A 19 -19.02 28.19 -0.18
C ASP A 19 -18.93 28.32 1.34
N PHE A 20 -17.92 29.04 1.84
CA PHE A 20 -17.67 29.26 3.26
C PHE A 20 -18.13 30.65 3.72
N SER A 21 -18.80 30.73 4.87
CA SER A 21 -19.19 32.04 5.43
C SER A 21 -18.02 32.71 6.16
N PRO A 22 -18.07 34.03 6.41
CA PRO A 22 -17.11 34.70 7.29
C PRO A 22 -17.04 34.08 8.69
N GLU A 23 -18.15 33.53 9.21
CA GLU A 23 -18.11 32.81 10.49
C GLU A 23 -17.34 31.50 10.40
N ASP A 24 -17.42 30.78 9.28
CA ASP A 24 -16.63 29.56 9.07
C ASP A 24 -15.13 29.88 9.04
N ILE A 25 -14.75 30.96 8.34
CA ILE A 25 -13.36 31.43 8.28
C ILE A 25 -12.86 31.82 9.68
N GLU A 26 -13.69 32.51 10.47
CA GLU A 26 -13.34 32.89 11.84
C GLU A 26 -13.23 31.67 12.77
N LYS A 27 -14.07 30.64 12.58
CA LYS A 27 -13.93 29.36 13.31
C LYS A 27 -12.60 28.68 12.98
N ALA A 28 -12.21 28.61 11.72
CA ALA A 28 -10.93 28.05 11.31
C ALA A 28 -9.74 28.80 11.94
N ARG A 29 -9.80 30.14 11.94
CA ARG A 29 -8.78 31.00 12.55
C ARG A 29 -8.68 30.77 14.06
N LYS A 30 -9.80 30.73 14.78
CA LYS A 30 -9.83 30.46 16.22
C LYS A 30 -9.34 29.06 16.55
N GLN A 31 -9.74 28.05 15.77
CA GLN A 31 -9.28 26.69 15.97
C GLN A 31 -7.77 26.59 15.81
N PHE A 32 -7.19 27.24 14.81
CA PHE A 32 -5.74 27.26 14.62
C PHE A 32 -5.01 27.80 15.86
N GLU A 33 -5.48 28.92 16.43
CA GLU A 33 -4.85 29.48 17.64
C GLU A 33 -4.97 28.54 18.85
N ILE A 34 -6.10 27.83 19.00
CA ILE A 34 -6.27 26.81 20.04
C ILE A 34 -5.23 25.70 19.86
N GLU A 35 -5.14 25.13 18.67
CA GLU A 35 -4.20 24.03 18.38
C GLU A 35 -2.75 24.48 18.55
N ARG A 36 -2.40 25.66 18.05
CA ARG A 36 -1.06 26.27 18.17
C ARG A 36 -0.65 26.45 19.63
N SER A 37 -1.59 26.76 20.52
CA SER A 37 -1.33 26.90 21.96
C SER A 37 -1.13 25.56 22.67
N GLY A 38 -1.73 24.48 22.15
CA GLY A 38 -1.75 23.16 22.77
C GLY A 38 -0.74 22.15 22.21
N ILE A 39 -0.29 22.32 20.95
CA ILE A 39 0.54 21.34 20.24
C ILE A 39 1.87 21.99 19.81
N TYR A 40 2.98 21.41 20.29
CA TYR A 40 4.32 21.83 19.86
C TYR A 40 4.59 21.39 18.43
N GLY A 41 5.05 22.31 17.57
CA GLY A 41 5.48 22.00 16.20
C GLY A 41 4.40 22.05 15.12
N ILE A 42 3.27 22.73 15.35
CA ILE A 42 2.35 23.08 14.26
C ILE A 42 3.02 24.05 13.29
N GLU A 43 2.83 23.83 11.99
CA GLU A 43 3.32 24.71 10.94
C GLU A 43 2.70 26.11 11.07
N ALA A 44 3.55 27.13 11.06
CA ALA A 44 3.14 28.50 11.37
C ALA A 44 2.13 29.07 10.36
N ASP A 45 2.13 28.57 9.13
CA ASP A 45 1.28 28.97 8.02
C ASP A 45 0.04 28.07 7.86
N LEU A 46 -0.15 27.03 8.68
CA LEU A 46 -1.25 26.08 8.53
C LEU A 46 -2.64 26.76 8.58
N GLY A 47 -2.83 27.71 9.50
CA GLY A 47 -4.07 28.48 9.60
C GLY A 47 -4.31 29.35 8.38
N ASP A 48 -3.27 30.05 7.90
CA ASP A 48 -3.34 30.89 6.70
C ASP A 48 -3.58 30.06 5.43
N ASN A 49 -2.99 28.86 5.34
CA ASN A 49 -3.19 27.92 4.24
C ASN A 49 -4.63 27.39 4.21
N LEU A 50 -5.22 27.08 5.36
CA LEU A 50 -6.65 26.71 5.41
C LEU A 50 -7.54 27.88 4.99
N ILE A 51 -7.28 29.10 5.48
CA ILE A 51 -8.06 30.28 5.11
C ILE A 51 -7.93 30.58 3.60
N LEU A 52 -6.73 30.42 3.03
CA LEU A 52 -6.50 30.54 1.60
C LEU A 52 -7.27 29.47 0.81
N ALA A 53 -7.27 28.22 1.28
CA ALA A 53 -8.04 27.14 0.69
C ALA A 53 -9.55 27.43 0.72
N MET A 54 -10.07 27.95 1.85
CA MET A 54 -11.48 28.32 1.99
C MET A 54 -11.88 29.47 1.05
N ASN A 55 -11.06 30.51 0.92
CA ASN A 55 -11.41 31.68 0.10
C ASN A 55 -11.24 31.44 -1.41
N ASN A 56 -10.19 30.73 -1.81
CA ASN A 56 -9.76 30.69 -3.21
C ASN A 56 -9.94 29.30 -3.85
N TYR A 57 -10.17 28.26 -3.06
CA TYR A 57 -10.25 26.86 -3.51
C TYR A 57 -11.41 26.12 -2.85
N ALA A 58 -12.51 26.82 -2.57
CA ALA A 58 -13.63 26.30 -1.80
C ALA A 58 -14.19 25.00 -2.40
N GLY A 59 -14.33 24.95 -3.73
CA GLY A 59 -14.83 23.78 -4.44
C GLY A 59 -13.94 22.54 -4.28
N GLN A 60 -12.61 22.70 -4.28
CA GLN A 60 -11.68 21.58 -4.11
C GLN A 60 -11.63 21.11 -2.66
N LEU A 61 -11.63 22.05 -1.70
CA LEU A 61 -11.70 21.72 -0.28
C LEU A 61 -13.00 20.97 0.05
N LEU A 62 -14.15 21.47 -0.40
CA LEU A 62 -15.45 20.82 -0.21
C LEU A 62 -15.53 19.47 -0.94
N PHE A 63 -14.90 19.32 -2.10
CA PHE A 63 -14.80 18.04 -2.79
C PHE A 63 -14.07 17.01 -1.92
N ILE A 64 -12.91 17.38 -1.36
CA ILE A 64 -12.15 16.49 -0.46
C ILE A 64 -12.98 16.17 0.79
N SER A 65 -13.64 17.16 1.38
CA SER A 65 -14.50 16.96 2.57
C SER A 65 -15.65 15.97 2.33
N ASN A 66 -16.15 15.87 1.11
CA ASN A 66 -17.23 14.95 0.72
C ASN A 66 -16.74 13.63 0.11
N ASN A 67 -15.45 13.52 -0.23
CA ASN A 67 -14.87 12.26 -0.68
C ASN A 67 -14.40 11.44 0.52
N ARG A 68 -15.12 10.35 0.84
CA ARG A 68 -14.81 9.48 1.98
C ARG A 68 -13.34 9.08 2.08
N ILE A 69 -12.74 8.67 0.96
CA ILE A 69 -11.39 8.10 0.97
C ILE A 69 -10.37 9.20 1.24
N LEU A 70 -10.42 10.30 0.47
CA LEU A 70 -9.52 11.44 0.67
C LEU A 70 -9.70 12.06 2.05
N TYR A 71 -10.95 12.26 2.48
CA TYR A 71 -11.22 12.86 3.78
C TYR A 71 -10.71 12.00 4.93
N ASN A 72 -11.03 10.70 4.97
CA ASN A 72 -10.57 9.81 6.02
C ASN A 72 -9.04 9.72 6.04
N PHE A 73 -8.41 9.68 4.87
CA PHE A 73 -6.95 9.67 4.74
C PHE A 73 -6.32 10.93 5.35
N PHE A 74 -6.72 12.12 4.91
CA PHE A 74 -6.12 13.37 5.39
C PHE A 74 -6.53 13.74 6.81
N SER A 75 -7.77 13.50 7.23
CA SER A 75 -8.22 13.78 8.62
C SER A 75 -7.72 12.74 9.64
N LYS A 76 -7.12 11.64 9.18
CA LYS A 76 -6.71 10.49 10.01
C LYS A 76 -7.88 9.89 10.80
N LYS A 77 -9.08 9.87 10.19
CA LYS A 77 -10.32 9.31 10.76
C LYS A 77 -10.81 8.13 9.93
N ASN A 78 -11.80 7.41 10.45
CA ASN A 78 -12.42 6.29 9.75
C ASN A 78 -13.95 6.42 9.77
N TYR A 79 -14.47 7.45 9.12
CA TYR A 79 -15.91 7.64 9.06
C TYR A 79 -16.58 6.67 8.08
N SER A 80 -17.79 6.26 8.46
CA SER A 80 -18.65 5.42 7.63
C SER A 80 -19.15 6.19 6.39
N ARG A 81 -19.56 5.45 5.36
CA ARG A 81 -20.14 6.02 4.14
C ARG A 81 -21.36 6.93 4.42
N ASN A 82 -22.09 6.67 5.51
CA ASN A 82 -23.29 7.43 5.87
C ASN A 82 -22.99 8.88 6.28
N ARG A 83 -21.72 9.24 6.55
CA ARG A 83 -21.29 10.63 6.81
C ARG A 83 -20.98 11.41 5.51
N PHE A 84 -21.03 10.77 4.35
CA PHE A 84 -20.65 11.43 3.10
C PHE A 84 -21.84 11.48 2.17
N ASN A 85 -22.11 12.66 1.62
CA ASN A 85 -23.19 12.85 0.67
C ASN A 85 -22.88 12.10 -0.63
N SER A 86 -23.84 11.33 -1.14
CA SER A 86 -23.75 10.64 -2.43
C SER A 86 -24.03 11.57 -3.61
N ASP A 87 -24.69 12.69 -3.37
CA ASP A 87 -25.04 13.68 -4.38
C ASP A 87 -23.85 14.63 -4.50
N TYR A 88 -22.91 14.29 -5.37
CA TYR A 88 -21.68 15.05 -5.66
C TYR A 88 -21.99 16.42 -6.31
N THR A 89 -22.71 17.30 -5.60
CA THR A 89 -23.11 18.62 -6.14
C THR A 89 -21.93 19.58 -6.29
N VAL A 90 -20.79 19.28 -5.65
CA VAL A 90 -19.55 20.06 -5.79
C VAL A 90 -18.70 19.44 -6.90
N SER A 91 -18.91 19.92 -8.12
CA SER A 91 -18.13 19.50 -9.29
C SER A 91 -16.81 20.27 -9.35
N SER A 92 -15.72 19.65 -8.88
CA SER A 92 -14.35 20.08 -9.18
C SER A 92 -13.74 19.16 -10.23
N SER A 93 -12.99 19.70 -11.19
CA SER A 93 -12.32 18.86 -12.18
C SER A 93 -11.23 18.02 -11.51
N LYS A 94 -10.88 16.86 -12.10
CA LYS A 94 -9.80 16.00 -11.58
C LYS A 94 -8.47 16.78 -11.45
N ALA A 95 -8.14 17.57 -12.46
CA ALA A 95 -6.94 18.39 -12.49
C ALA A 95 -6.92 19.46 -11.39
N ASP A 96 -8.06 20.10 -11.10
CA ASP A 96 -8.12 21.10 -10.03
C ASP A 96 -7.93 20.48 -8.65
N VAL A 97 -8.52 19.31 -8.41
CA VAL A 97 -8.36 18.59 -7.15
C VAL A 97 -6.91 18.09 -7.00
N GLN A 98 -6.29 17.62 -8.08
CA GLN A 98 -4.86 17.27 -8.09
C GLN A 98 -3.99 18.46 -7.73
N ALA A 99 -4.20 19.61 -8.38
CA ALA A 99 -3.44 20.83 -8.11
C ALA A 99 -3.66 21.34 -6.68
N PHE A 100 -4.87 21.19 -6.13
CA PHE A 100 -5.15 21.51 -4.74
C PHE A 100 -4.36 20.61 -3.78
N ILE A 101 -4.40 19.29 -4.00
CA ILE A 101 -3.66 18.34 -3.15
C ILE A 101 -2.15 18.61 -3.28
N ASP A 102 -1.65 18.84 -4.48
CA ASP A 102 -0.24 19.16 -4.71
C ASP A 102 0.19 20.40 -3.93
N LYS A 103 -0.64 21.45 -3.95
CA LYS A 103 -0.35 22.72 -3.28
C LYS A 103 -0.42 22.66 -1.77
N PHE A 104 -1.44 22.01 -1.20
CA PHE A 104 -1.75 22.12 0.23
C PHE A 104 -1.49 20.85 1.04
N LEU A 105 -1.35 19.70 0.39
CA LEU A 105 -1.42 18.39 1.06
C LEU A 105 -0.34 17.39 0.60
N SER A 106 0.46 17.68 -0.43
CA SER A 106 1.46 16.76 -0.99
C SER A 106 2.49 16.30 0.03
N LYS A 107 2.99 17.23 0.85
CA LYS A 107 3.95 16.93 1.92
C LYS A 107 3.38 15.93 2.93
N ASP A 108 2.15 16.17 3.41
CA ASP A 108 1.47 15.27 4.34
C ASP A 108 1.07 13.94 3.69
N LEU A 109 0.69 13.96 2.41
CA LEU A 109 0.41 12.77 1.62
C LEU A 109 1.64 11.87 1.56
N ASP A 110 2.78 12.41 1.15
CA ASP A 110 4.03 11.66 1.02
C ASP A 110 4.51 11.14 2.39
N LEU A 111 4.39 11.94 3.45
CA LEU A 111 4.74 11.54 4.81
C LEU A 111 3.85 10.40 5.32
N ASN A 112 2.53 10.50 5.13
CA ASN A 112 1.60 9.44 5.54
C ASN A 112 1.82 8.15 4.74
N LEU A 113 2.10 8.25 3.43
CA LEU A 113 2.44 7.10 2.59
C LEU A 113 3.71 6.40 3.09
N ASP A 114 4.72 7.16 3.50
CA ASP A 114 5.96 6.62 4.05
C ASP A 114 5.75 5.88 5.36
N GLU A 115 4.96 6.45 6.26
CA GLU A 115 4.58 5.81 7.51
C GLU A 115 3.84 4.48 7.24
N LEU A 116 2.87 4.48 6.33
CA LEU A 116 2.13 3.27 5.97
C LEU A 116 3.03 2.20 5.32
N LEU A 117 3.96 2.58 4.44
CA LEU A 117 4.93 1.66 3.83
C LEU A 117 5.91 1.07 4.85
N ALA A 118 6.35 1.87 5.82
CA ALA A 118 7.23 1.43 6.89
C ALA A 118 6.51 0.45 7.83
N GLN A 119 5.23 0.68 8.11
CA GLN A 119 4.38 -0.17 8.94
C GLN A 119 3.78 -1.38 8.18
N ASN A 120 4.14 -1.56 6.90
CA ASN A 120 3.59 -2.59 6.01
C ASN A 120 2.04 -2.56 5.90
N ARG A 121 1.43 -1.39 6.03
CA ARG A 121 -0.02 -1.14 5.94
C ARG A 121 -0.45 -0.92 4.48
N PHE A 122 -0.15 -1.89 3.61
CA PHE A 122 -0.36 -1.74 2.17
C PHE A 122 -1.83 -1.65 1.77
N ASP A 123 -2.74 -2.31 2.49
CA ASP A 123 -4.19 -2.24 2.24
C ASP A 123 -4.72 -0.79 2.37
N ASN A 124 -4.21 -0.03 3.34
CA ASN A 124 -4.58 1.38 3.50
C ASN A 124 -4.14 2.24 2.31
N ILE A 125 -2.99 1.91 1.70
CA ILE A 125 -2.50 2.59 0.50
C ILE A 125 -3.32 2.17 -0.71
N ASP A 126 -3.64 0.88 -0.83
CA ASP A 126 -4.50 0.35 -1.90
C ASP A 126 -5.89 1.00 -1.89
N ASP A 127 -6.49 1.16 -0.71
CA ASP A 127 -7.75 1.90 -0.53
C ASP A 127 -7.65 3.35 -1.04
N LEU A 128 -6.53 4.04 -0.79
CA LEU A 128 -6.29 5.39 -1.31
C LEU A 128 -6.16 5.38 -2.85
N LEU A 129 -5.56 4.34 -3.44
CA LEU A 129 -5.41 4.25 -4.89
C LEU A 129 -6.75 4.04 -5.63
N ALA A 130 -7.85 3.75 -4.93
CA ALA A 130 -9.19 3.81 -5.53
C ALA A 130 -9.58 5.23 -5.99
N VAL A 131 -8.91 6.27 -5.47
CA VAL A 131 -9.06 7.68 -5.87
C VAL A 131 -7.77 8.25 -6.48
N LYS A 132 -6.90 7.38 -7.04
CA LYS A 132 -5.58 7.75 -7.59
C LYS A 132 -5.59 8.88 -8.62
N GLU A 133 -6.69 9.01 -9.36
CA GLU A 133 -6.89 10.04 -10.38
C GLU A 133 -6.97 11.48 -9.82
N TYR A 134 -7.11 11.62 -8.50
CA TYR A 134 -7.06 12.90 -7.81
C TYR A 134 -5.71 13.15 -7.12
N LEU A 135 -4.80 12.17 -7.11
CA LEU A 135 -3.52 12.31 -6.43
C LEU A 135 -2.49 12.98 -7.35
N PRO A 136 -1.56 13.79 -6.79
CA PRO A 136 -0.46 14.37 -7.56
C PRO A 136 0.43 13.30 -8.19
N GLU A 137 0.86 13.52 -9.43
CA GLU A 137 1.71 12.59 -10.18
C GLU A 137 3.05 12.35 -9.47
N ASN A 138 3.69 13.41 -8.96
CA ASN A 138 4.94 13.32 -8.21
C ASN A 138 4.83 12.38 -6.98
N SER A 139 3.72 12.44 -6.24
CA SER A 139 3.48 11.55 -5.09
C SER A 139 3.30 10.09 -5.52
N LEU A 140 2.62 9.85 -6.65
CA LEU A 140 2.46 8.51 -7.22
C LEU A 140 3.78 7.94 -7.73
N GLU A 141 4.60 8.76 -8.38
CA GLU A 141 5.95 8.39 -8.81
C GLU A 141 6.85 8.07 -7.62
N ASN A 142 6.83 8.91 -6.58
CA ASN A 142 7.56 8.69 -5.34
C ASN A 142 7.14 7.38 -4.67
N LEU A 143 5.84 7.09 -4.59
CA LEU A 143 5.32 5.82 -4.07
C LEU A 143 5.81 4.63 -4.90
N SER A 144 5.72 4.70 -6.23
CA SER A 144 6.23 3.67 -7.13
C SER A 144 7.73 3.41 -6.93
N LYS A 145 8.52 4.48 -6.79
CA LYS A 145 9.96 4.39 -6.54
C LYS A 145 10.24 3.71 -5.20
N LYS A 146 9.57 4.10 -4.12
CA LYS A 146 9.74 3.48 -2.79
C LYS A 146 9.34 2.01 -2.78
N LEU A 147 8.32 1.61 -3.54
CA LEU A 147 7.98 0.19 -3.73
C LEU A 147 9.10 -0.58 -4.46
N SER A 148 9.71 0.04 -5.49
CA SER A 148 10.89 -0.54 -6.15
C SER A 148 12.06 -0.68 -5.17
N GLU A 149 12.36 0.36 -4.38
CA GLU A 149 13.43 0.35 -3.38
C GLU A 149 13.21 -0.73 -2.30
N LYS A 150 11.95 -0.97 -1.91
CA LYS A 150 11.60 -2.04 -0.96
C LYS A 150 11.84 -3.44 -1.54
N LEU A 151 11.62 -3.63 -2.85
CA LEU A 151 12.01 -4.85 -3.56
C LEU A 151 13.54 -4.98 -3.64
N ASP A 152 14.26 -3.90 -3.97
CA ASP A 152 15.72 -3.89 -4.02
C ASP A 152 16.34 -4.22 -2.66
N TYR A 153 15.76 -3.68 -1.58
CA TYR A 153 16.11 -4.03 -0.21
C TYR A 153 15.94 -5.54 0.04
N ALA A 154 14.79 -6.12 -0.31
CA ALA A 154 14.58 -7.57 -0.16
C ALA A 154 15.60 -8.40 -0.96
N ILE A 155 15.90 -8.01 -2.20
CA ILE A 155 16.92 -8.65 -3.04
C ILE A 155 18.29 -8.62 -2.34
N ALA A 156 18.68 -7.50 -1.75
CA ALA A 156 19.94 -7.33 -1.05
C ALA A 156 19.99 -8.14 0.26
N THR A 157 18.90 -8.15 1.03
CA THR A 157 18.82 -8.80 2.34
C THR A 157 18.71 -10.31 2.25
N ILE A 158 18.07 -10.86 1.21
CA ILE A 158 17.99 -12.31 0.98
C ILE A 158 19.30 -12.78 0.33
N ASN A 159 20.37 -12.83 1.13
CA ASN A 159 21.73 -13.17 0.71
C ASN A 159 22.30 -14.36 1.50
N GLY A 160 21.57 -15.49 1.61
CA GLY A 160 22.08 -16.76 2.16
C GLY A 160 22.41 -16.77 3.66
N ASN A 161 22.57 -15.60 4.30
CA ASN A 161 22.91 -15.41 5.71
C ASN A 161 21.72 -14.94 6.56
N LEU A 162 20.54 -14.79 5.94
CA LEU A 162 19.31 -14.37 6.60
C LEU A 162 18.93 -15.36 7.71
N GLN A 163 18.77 -14.86 8.93
CA GLN A 163 18.34 -15.66 10.08
C GLN A 163 16.82 -15.59 10.25
N LEU A 164 16.24 -16.61 10.90
CA LEU A 164 14.80 -16.69 11.12
C LEU A 164 14.27 -15.50 11.93
N ASN A 165 15.03 -15.06 12.94
CA ASN A 165 14.67 -13.93 13.80
C ASN A 165 14.69 -12.58 13.07
N ASP A 166 15.36 -12.49 11.92
CA ASP A 166 15.46 -11.26 11.14
C ASP A 166 14.33 -11.13 10.12
N LEU A 167 13.57 -12.20 9.85
CA LEU A 167 12.50 -12.19 8.85
C LEU A 167 11.43 -11.14 9.13
N SER A 168 10.92 -11.09 10.36
CA SER A 168 9.85 -10.16 10.76
C SER A 168 10.27 -8.70 10.59
N ARG A 169 11.57 -8.41 10.76
CA ARG A 169 12.11 -7.04 10.69
C ARG A 169 12.50 -6.62 9.28
N THR A 170 12.78 -7.57 8.40
CA THR A 170 13.41 -7.29 7.10
C THR A 170 12.45 -7.52 5.95
N VAL A 171 11.94 -8.74 5.79
CA VAL A 171 11.25 -9.18 4.56
C VAL A 171 9.88 -9.79 4.82
N GLU A 172 9.31 -9.56 6.01
CA GLU A 172 7.97 -10.05 6.38
C GLU A 172 6.89 -9.66 5.39
N PHE A 173 7.00 -8.44 4.84
CA PHE A 173 6.07 -7.91 3.87
C PHE A 173 5.93 -8.77 2.60
N LEU A 174 6.91 -9.62 2.27
CA LEU A 174 6.83 -10.56 1.15
C LEU A 174 5.75 -11.63 1.36
N LYS A 175 5.27 -11.81 2.59
CA LYS A 175 4.16 -12.72 2.93
C LYS A 175 2.79 -12.07 2.76
N TYR A 176 2.71 -10.77 2.48
CA TYR A 176 1.44 -10.05 2.47
C TYR A 176 0.88 -9.95 1.05
N ARG A 177 -0.34 -10.46 0.85
CA ARG A 177 -1.12 -10.28 -0.38
C ARG A 177 -1.20 -8.83 -0.81
N SER A 178 -1.46 -7.93 0.14
CA SER A 178 -1.68 -6.51 -0.12
C SER A 178 -0.44 -5.79 -0.63
N PHE A 179 0.75 -6.27 -0.31
CA PHE A 179 1.99 -5.79 -0.93
C PHE A 179 1.98 -6.01 -2.45
N TYR A 180 1.68 -7.22 -2.91
CA TYR A 180 1.68 -7.55 -4.34
C TYR A 180 0.54 -6.87 -5.11
N VAL A 181 -0.63 -6.71 -4.47
CA VAL A 181 -1.73 -5.89 -5.04
C VAL A 181 -1.24 -4.45 -5.24
N LEU A 182 -0.60 -3.86 -4.24
CA LEU A 182 -0.07 -2.49 -4.31
C LEU A 182 0.98 -2.34 -5.42
N VAL A 183 1.95 -3.24 -5.52
CA VAL A 183 2.98 -3.21 -6.59
C VAL A 183 2.34 -3.33 -7.98
N SER A 184 1.21 -4.02 -8.12
CA SER A 184 0.50 -4.19 -9.39
C SER A 184 -0.07 -2.89 -9.96
N HIS A 185 -0.42 -1.91 -9.11
CA HIS A 185 -0.85 -0.59 -9.59
C HIS A 185 0.24 0.15 -10.36
N PHE A 186 1.51 -0.19 -10.09
CA PHE A 186 2.69 0.41 -10.69
C PHE A 186 3.48 -0.57 -11.55
N ARG A 187 2.82 -1.63 -12.06
CA ARG A 187 3.46 -2.69 -12.83
C ARG A 187 4.31 -2.15 -13.99
N SER A 188 5.49 -2.73 -14.18
CA SER A 188 6.41 -2.43 -15.27
C SER A 188 7.33 -3.64 -15.49
N GLY A 189 7.97 -3.72 -16.65
CA GLY A 189 8.95 -4.80 -16.92
C GLY A 189 10.10 -4.82 -15.91
N GLU A 190 10.53 -3.66 -15.41
CA GLU A 190 11.52 -3.57 -14.34
C GLU A 190 11.01 -4.21 -13.04
N LYS A 191 9.76 -3.91 -12.65
CA LYS A 191 9.17 -4.49 -11.44
C LYS A 191 8.93 -5.99 -11.58
N ASP A 192 8.56 -6.47 -12.77
CA ASP A 192 8.44 -7.91 -13.06
C ASP A 192 9.78 -8.62 -12.80
N GLU A 193 10.89 -8.07 -13.31
CA GLU A 193 12.22 -8.63 -13.09
C GLU A 193 12.65 -8.58 -11.61
N LYS A 194 12.32 -7.50 -10.89
CA LYS A 194 12.59 -7.40 -9.44
C LYS A 194 11.80 -8.44 -8.65
N ILE A 195 10.51 -8.60 -8.94
CA ILE A 195 9.65 -9.62 -8.30
C ILE A 195 10.21 -11.03 -8.58
N LYS A 196 10.58 -11.31 -9.82
CA LYS A 196 11.22 -12.57 -10.21
C LYS A 196 12.54 -12.80 -9.50
N ALA A 197 13.37 -11.75 -9.33
CA ALA A 197 14.63 -11.83 -8.60
C ALA A 197 14.43 -12.12 -7.12
N VAL A 198 13.47 -11.48 -6.46
CA VAL A 198 13.09 -11.78 -5.06
C VAL A 198 12.63 -13.23 -4.96
N TYR A 199 11.71 -13.67 -5.82
CA TYR A 199 11.22 -15.05 -5.84
C TYR A 199 12.36 -16.07 -5.97
N ASN A 200 13.25 -15.89 -6.95
CA ASN A 200 14.40 -16.76 -7.16
C ASN A 200 15.35 -16.77 -5.95
N LYS A 201 15.56 -15.63 -5.29
CA LYS A 201 16.41 -15.54 -4.10
C LYS A 201 15.83 -16.31 -2.93
N VAL A 202 14.53 -16.16 -2.64
CA VAL A 202 13.86 -16.91 -1.58
C VAL A 202 13.89 -18.40 -1.89
N TYR A 203 13.61 -18.79 -3.14
CA TYR A 203 13.63 -20.18 -3.57
C TYR A 203 15.02 -20.84 -3.40
N ASN A 204 16.08 -20.12 -3.76
CA ASN A 204 17.47 -20.61 -3.70
C ASN A 204 18.14 -20.44 -2.31
N LEU A 205 17.39 -20.17 -1.25
CA LEU A 205 17.90 -20.21 0.13
C LEU A 205 18.23 -21.66 0.55
N HIS A 206 19.36 -22.17 0.05
CA HIS A 206 19.82 -23.54 0.31
C HIS A 206 20.47 -23.70 1.69
N SER A 207 21.12 -22.64 2.20
CA SER A 207 21.84 -22.63 3.48
C SER A 207 20.94 -22.58 4.71
N ASN A 208 19.67 -22.15 4.55
CA ASN A 208 18.75 -21.97 5.68
C ASN A 208 17.33 -22.46 5.32
N SER A 209 17.13 -23.79 5.39
CA SER A 209 15.86 -24.44 5.02
C SER A 209 14.67 -24.00 5.87
N ALA A 210 14.88 -23.63 7.14
CA ALA A 210 13.86 -23.12 8.04
C ALA A 210 13.37 -21.73 7.60
N VAL A 211 14.29 -20.82 7.30
CA VAL A 211 13.97 -19.48 6.77
C VAL A 211 13.27 -19.58 5.42
N ARG A 212 13.76 -20.46 4.55
CA ARG A 212 13.11 -20.73 3.27
C ARG A 212 11.67 -21.19 3.48
N HIS A 213 11.44 -22.18 4.34
CA HIS A 213 10.09 -22.71 4.60
C HIS A 213 9.14 -21.65 5.15
N GLU A 214 9.61 -20.85 6.10
CA GLU A 214 8.83 -19.78 6.75
C GLU A 214 8.42 -18.66 5.77
N LEU A 215 9.21 -18.44 4.71
CA LEU A 215 8.99 -17.36 3.76
C LEU A 215 8.31 -17.82 2.47
N ILE A 216 8.74 -18.95 1.89
CA ILE A 216 8.38 -19.34 0.52
C ILE A 216 6.91 -19.68 0.37
N ASN A 217 6.30 -20.43 1.30
CA ASN A 217 4.90 -20.84 1.17
C ASN A 217 3.94 -19.64 1.28
N PRO A 218 4.03 -18.78 2.32
CA PRO A 218 3.20 -17.58 2.39
C PRO A 218 3.46 -16.61 1.24
N MET A 219 4.71 -16.51 0.78
CA MET A 219 5.09 -15.69 -0.36
C MET A 219 4.45 -16.19 -1.66
N ILE A 220 4.50 -17.49 -1.97
CA ILE A 220 3.87 -18.08 -3.16
C ILE A 220 2.35 -17.83 -3.13
N SER A 221 1.70 -18.07 -1.98
CA SER A 221 0.27 -17.81 -1.81
C SER A 221 -0.11 -16.35 -2.01
N SER A 222 0.81 -15.42 -1.73
CA SER A 222 0.59 -13.99 -1.90
C SER A 222 0.93 -13.48 -3.31
N LEU A 223 1.97 -14.03 -3.93
CA LEU A 223 2.50 -13.64 -5.24
C LEU A 223 1.48 -13.74 -6.37
N VAL A 224 0.51 -14.65 -6.29
CA VAL A 224 -0.55 -14.77 -7.31
C VAL A 224 -1.44 -13.52 -7.43
N ASN A 225 -1.36 -12.62 -6.46
CA ASN A 225 -2.06 -11.34 -6.49
C ASN A 225 -1.26 -10.24 -7.20
N TYR A 226 -0.02 -10.52 -7.59
CA TYR A 226 0.74 -9.65 -8.48
C TYR A 226 0.22 -9.78 -9.91
N ASN A 227 -0.03 -8.65 -10.57
CA ASN A 227 -0.45 -8.57 -11.95
C ASN A 227 0.70 -8.07 -12.83
N ALA A 228 1.58 -8.99 -13.21
CA ALA A 228 2.75 -8.70 -14.04
C ALA A 228 2.37 -8.15 -15.43
N VAL A 229 3.30 -7.41 -16.05
CA VAL A 229 3.21 -7.08 -17.47
C VAL A 229 3.49 -8.32 -18.32
N ASN A 230 4.46 -9.13 -17.90
CA ASN A 230 4.77 -10.43 -18.49
C ASN A 230 3.76 -11.50 -18.04
N TYR A 231 2.92 -11.95 -18.96
CA TYR A 231 1.91 -12.98 -18.68
C TYR A 231 2.51 -14.33 -18.25
N GLU A 232 3.69 -14.69 -18.75
CA GLU A 232 4.36 -15.93 -18.35
C GLU A 232 4.74 -15.94 -16.87
N LEU A 233 5.08 -14.76 -16.32
CA LEU A 233 5.39 -14.61 -14.90
C LEU A 233 4.15 -14.85 -14.03
N ASN A 234 2.99 -14.34 -14.45
CA ASN A 234 1.72 -14.63 -13.77
C ASN A 234 1.37 -16.13 -13.81
N ASN A 235 1.59 -16.78 -14.96
CA ASN A 235 1.36 -18.23 -15.10
C ASN A 235 2.28 -19.05 -14.20
N LEU A 236 3.55 -18.65 -14.09
CA LEU A 236 4.49 -19.27 -13.17
C LEU A 236 3.99 -19.19 -11.72
N PHE A 237 3.54 -18.01 -11.27
CA PHE A 237 3.04 -17.84 -9.91
C PHE A 237 1.79 -18.67 -9.63
N ARG A 238 0.84 -18.70 -10.57
CA ARG A 238 -0.36 -19.54 -10.45
C ARG A 238 -0.01 -21.03 -10.38
N LYS A 239 0.81 -21.52 -11.31
CA LYS A 239 1.27 -22.92 -11.32
C LYS A 239 1.95 -23.32 -10.01
N ASN A 240 2.78 -22.44 -9.46
CA ASN A 240 3.47 -22.71 -8.20
C ASN A 240 2.51 -22.71 -7.00
N LYS A 241 1.48 -21.85 -7.02
CA LYS A 241 0.42 -21.89 -6.01
C LYS A 241 -0.41 -23.17 -6.12
N ASP A 242 -0.83 -23.56 -7.32
CA ASP A 242 -1.62 -24.78 -7.52
C ASP A 242 -0.83 -26.02 -7.03
N ALA A 243 0.48 -26.07 -7.29
CA ALA A 243 1.34 -27.12 -6.79
C ALA A 243 1.47 -27.11 -5.24
N LEU A 244 1.52 -25.92 -4.63
CA LEU A 244 1.56 -25.78 -3.17
C LEU A 244 0.24 -26.21 -2.52
N ASP A 245 -0.89 -25.81 -3.09
CA ASP A 245 -2.22 -26.15 -2.61
C ASP A 245 -2.44 -27.68 -2.72
N ALA A 246 -2.13 -28.29 -3.86
CA ALA A 246 -2.23 -29.74 -4.06
C ALA A 246 -1.33 -30.55 -3.11
N ALA A 247 -0.12 -30.05 -2.83
CA ALA A 247 0.76 -30.68 -1.84
C ALA A 247 0.15 -30.62 -0.43
N THR A 248 -0.49 -29.52 -0.07
CA THR A 248 -1.14 -29.34 1.24
C THR A 248 -2.36 -30.25 1.39
N GLU A 249 -3.18 -30.36 0.34
CA GLU A 249 -4.36 -31.25 0.30
C GLU A 249 -3.97 -32.74 0.40
N SER A 250 -2.90 -33.15 -0.31
CA SER A 250 -2.41 -34.53 -0.22
C SER A 250 -1.93 -34.92 1.18
N VAL A 251 -1.47 -33.94 1.98
CA VAL A 251 -1.08 -34.15 3.38
C VAL A 251 -2.32 -34.29 4.27
N SER A 252 -3.37 -33.49 4.07
CA SER A 252 -4.62 -33.60 4.83
C SER A 252 -5.36 -34.90 4.56
N ASP A 253 -5.35 -35.40 3.32
CA ASP A 253 -6.01 -36.67 2.95
C ASP A 253 -5.21 -37.91 3.36
N SER A 254 -3.91 -37.76 3.62
CA SER A 254 -3.04 -38.82 4.15
C SER A 254 -3.13 -39.00 5.68
N GLY A 255 -4.12 -38.40 6.34
CA GLY A 255 -4.43 -38.55 7.76
C GLY A 255 -4.86 -39.95 8.22
N GLY A 256 -4.68 -40.98 7.39
CA GLY A 256 -4.80 -42.40 7.73
C GLY A 256 -3.42 -43.05 7.89
N SER A 257 -2.91 -43.05 9.13
CA SER A 257 -1.85 -43.90 9.67
C SER A 257 -0.53 -44.08 8.89
N SER A 258 0.54 -43.51 9.44
CA SER A 258 1.94 -43.97 9.54
C SER A 258 2.95 -42.92 9.07
N GLY A 259 3.93 -42.65 9.96
CA GLY A 259 4.87 -41.54 9.86
C GLY A 259 5.72 -41.56 8.61
N ILE A 260 5.45 -40.62 7.70
CA ILE A 260 6.32 -40.28 6.58
C ILE A 260 6.88 -38.89 6.88
N SER A 261 8.18 -38.82 7.15
CA SER A 261 8.87 -37.56 7.47
C SER A 261 8.89 -36.64 6.25
N GLY A 262 8.83 -35.32 6.46
CA GLY A 262 8.78 -34.27 5.41
C GLY A 262 9.95 -34.24 4.41
N TRP A 263 10.83 -35.23 4.46
CA TRP A 263 11.95 -35.45 3.54
C TRP A 263 11.50 -35.99 2.17
N SER A 264 10.43 -36.79 2.12
CA SER A 264 9.87 -37.32 0.86
C SER A 264 9.13 -36.25 0.05
N ILE A 265 8.41 -35.35 0.73
CA ILE A 265 7.74 -34.17 0.14
C ILE A 265 8.78 -33.24 -0.49
N PHE A 266 9.92 -33.05 0.19
CA PHE A 266 11.04 -32.25 -0.32
C PHE A 266 11.67 -32.85 -1.58
N ALA A 267 11.85 -34.18 -1.65
CA ALA A 267 12.43 -34.84 -2.81
C ALA A 267 11.55 -34.71 -4.07
N ILE A 268 10.23 -34.80 -3.92
CA ILE A 268 9.29 -34.72 -5.05
C ILE A 268 9.27 -33.31 -5.64
N ILE A 269 9.26 -32.26 -4.80
CA ILE A 269 9.29 -30.86 -5.23
C ILE A 269 10.61 -30.52 -5.96
N VAL A 270 11.74 -31.02 -5.45
CA VAL A 270 13.07 -30.82 -6.09
C VAL A 270 13.16 -31.49 -7.47
N ILE A 271 12.55 -32.66 -7.64
CA ILE A 271 12.55 -33.38 -8.92
C ILE A 271 11.69 -32.65 -9.96
N ILE A 272 10.49 -32.19 -9.58
CA ILE A 272 9.59 -31.48 -10.50
C ILE A 272 10.22 -30.16 -10.98
N LEU A 273 10.91 -29.42 -10.10
CA LEU A 273 11.53 -28.14 -10.45
C LEU A 273 12.82 -28.29 -11.25
N ARG A 274 13.58 -29.38 -11.08
CA ARG A 274 14.70 -29.71 -11.98
C ARG A 274 14.25 -30.03 -13.40
N VAL A 275 13.12 -30.72 -13.57
CA VAL A 275 12.55 -31.02 -14.89
C VAL A 275 12.09 -29.74 -15.59
N ILE A 276 11.51 -28.79 -14.84
CA ILE A 276 11.11 -27.48 -15.38
C ILE A 276 12.33 -26.65 -15.83
N MET A 277 13.43 -26.66 -15.07
CA MET A 277 14.68 -25.98 -15.47
C MET A 277 15.36 -26.64 -16.68
N ALA A 278 15.23 -27.96 -16.85
CA ALA A 278 15.78 -28.66 -18.02
C ALA A 278 15.03 -28.29 -19.30
N LEU A 279 13.70 -28.11 -19.22
CA LEU A 279 12.86 -27.69 -20.35
C LEU A 279 12.98 -26.20 -20.70
N ALA A 280 13.42 -25.36 -19.76
CA ALA A 280 13.69 -23.94 -20.01
C ALA A 280 15.09 -23.67 -20.62
N ARG A 281 15.93 -24.70 -20.77
CA ARG A 281 17.27 -24.64 -21.36
C ARG A 281 17.39 -25.28 -22.76
N SER A 282 16.30 -25.86 -23.27
CA SER A 282 16.15 -26.35 -24.65
C SER A 282 15.39 -25.35 -25.49
#